data_AF-A0A0P1M8P6-F1
#
_entry.id   AF-A0A0P1M8P6-F1
#
_cell.length_a   1.000
_cell.length_b   1.000
_cell.length_c   1.000
_cell.angle_alpha   90.00
_cell.angle_beta   90.00
_cell.angle_gamma   90.00
#
_symmetry.space_group_name_H-M   'P 1'
#
loop_
_entity.id
_entity.type
_entity.pdbx_description
1 polymer ?
#
loop_
_entity_poly.entity_id
_entity_poly.type
_entity_poly.pdbx_seq_one_letter_code
_entity_poly.pdbx_strand_id
1 'polypeptide(L)'
;MLLGIISFVSAVVIGVWRIALTRGFTLPSIPEFLPPHGNLMVGAFLGTLIIFERMFALPVKWLVWVPYAWGISAILIHLGSPLFKILNIVSLLGWGIHRFIAYRTFKHIWNPLVEFLAYVALSVALFREGGLAGSVESALAGFSFAIAVIGVERIELTLGFKKVSAKIVYASLIIYLVVSIINSLFYLLPPQVIGIILLLVCIGLIYNDSAIIASAKFKTAQLPLHKFTKETLTIAYLWLMFSSIGMILWSQIQAVAKDVVFHSIGLGFIFTMILSHAPIVIGSTFAKMPKRPPSRLLFYLFQLMTVVRVSADLLVANLVEIWIWSGWITGTLHFVTFVLYILNVLKSFK
;
A
#
# COMPACT_ATOMS: atom_id res chain seq x y z
N MET A 1 4.29 13.17 10.85
CA MET A 1 2.86 12.96 10.55
C MET A 1 2.28 14.00 9.57
N LEU A 2 2.39 15.31 9.84
CA LEU A 2 1.86 16.37 8.96
C LEU A 2 2.32 16.24 7.50
N LEU A 3 3.62 15.99 7.28
CA LEU A 3 4.19 15.75 5.94
C LEU A 3 3.47 14.63 5.19
N GLY A 4 3.17 13.51 5.86
CA GLY A 4 2.42 12.40 5.27
C GLY A 4 0.98 12.80 4.91
N ILE A 5 0.31 13.57 5.78
CA ILE A 5 -1.05 14.07 5.52
C ILE A 5 -1.07 14.98 4.30
N ILE A 6 -0.13 15.94 4.22
CA ILE A 6 -0.01 16.85 3.06
C ILE A 6 0.26 16.04 1.79
N SER A 7 1.18 15.08 1.83
CA SER A 7 1.46 14.19 0.69
C SER A 7 0.22 13.41 0.25
N PHE A 8 -0.56 12.87 1.19
CA PHE A 8 -1.80 12.14 0.89
C PHE A 8 -2.84 13.04 0.21
N VAL A 9 -3.15 14.20 0.81
CA VAL A 9 -4.15 15.13 0.27
C VAL A 9 -3.72 15.62 -1.11
N SER A 10 -2.46 16.03 -1.26
CA SER A 10 -1.92 16.45 -2.56
C SER A 10 -1.96 15.33 -3.60
N ALA A 11 -1.62 14.08 -3.22
CA ALA A 11 -1.69 12.94 -4.12
C ALA A 11 -3.11 12.72 -4.65
N VAL A 12 -4.12 12.77 -3.77
CA VAL A 12 -5.52 12.60 -4.17
C VAL A 12 -5.97 13.73 -5.10
N VAL A 13 -5.74 15.00 -4.71
CA VAL A 13 -6.16 16.15 -5.52
C VAL A 13 -5.52 16.11 -6.90
N ILE A 14 -4.22 15.88 -6.98
CA ILE A 14 -3.49 15.76 -8.25
C ILE A 14 -3.98 14.54 -9.05
N GLY A 15 -4.28 13.42 -8.39
CA GLY A 15 -4.80 12.22 -9.03
C GLY A 15 -6.18 12.44 -9.66
N VAL A 16 -7.12 13.04 -8.92
CA VAL A 16 -8.47 13.38 -9.37
C VAL A 16 -8.43 14.42 -10.49
N TRP A 17 -7.58 15.44 -10.38
CA TRP A 17 -7.38 16.42 -11.45
C TRP A 17 -6.83 15.76 -12.71
N ARG A 18 -5.78 14.92 -12.57
CA ARG A 18 -5.14 14.24 -13.70
C ARG A 18 -6.12 13.34 -14.42
N ILE A 19 -6.89 12.55 -13.68
CA ILE A 19 -7.82 11.61 -14.30
C ILE A 19 -8.95 12.32 -15.04
N ALA A 20 -9.50 13.42 -14.49
CA ALA A 20 -10.49 14.24 -15.17
C ALA A 20 -9.93 14.80 -16.49
N LEU A 21 -8.73 15.40 -16.45
CA LEU A 21 -8.04 15.89 -17.65
C LEU A 21 -7.86 14.80 -18.71
N THR A 22 -7.31 13.64 -18.33
CA THR A 22 -7.04 12.55 -19.28
C THR A 22 -8.32 11.90 -19.82
N ARG A 23 -9.48 12.17 -19.22
CA ARG A 23 -10.80 11.66 -19.65
C ARG A 23 -11.64 12.70 -20.40
N GLY A 24 -11.03 13.82 -20.82
CA GLY A 24 -11.65 14.78 -21.73
C GLY A 24 -12.39 15.94 -21.06
N PHE A 25 -12.29 16.10 -19.73
CA PHE A 25 -12.84 17.28 -19.05
C PHE A 25 -11.92 18.49 -19.27
N THR A 26 -12.54 19.65 -19.53
CA THR A 26 -11.84 20.93 -19.73
C THR A 26 -11.40 21.51 -18.39
N LEU A 27 -10.14 21.24 -18.01
CA LEU A 27 -9.49 21.78 -16.83
C LEU A 27 -8.13 22.41 -17.21
N PRO A 28 -7.55 23.28 -16.37
CA PRO A 28 -6.18 23.74 -16.58
C PRO A 28 -5.20 22.57 -16.59
N SER A 29 -4.11 22.66 -17.35
CA SER A 29 -3.04 21.66 -17.32
C SER A 29 -2.43 21.59 -15.91
N ILE A 30 -2.01 20.38 -15.52
CA ILE A 30 -1.29 20.20 -14.25
C ILE A 30 0.11 20.80 -14.43
N PRO A 31 0.51 21.75 -13.58
CA PRO A 31 1.86 22.30 -13.63
C PRO A 31 2.92 21.23 -13.52
N GLU A 32 3.97 21.33 -14.35
CA GLU A 32 5.04 20.34 -14.40
C GLU A 32 5.73 20.18 -13.04
N PHE A 33 5.87 21.23 -12.23
CA PHE A 33 6.50 21.10 -10.92
C PHE A 33 5.73 20.19 -9.93
N LEU A 34 4.48 19.80 -10.21
CA LEU A 34 3.70 18.92 -9.36
C LEU A 34 4.02 17.44 -9.63
N PRO A 35 4.47 16.69 -8.61
CA PRO A 35 4.83 15.29 -8.79
C PRO A 35 3.61 14.42 -9.18
N PRO A 36 3.82 13.35 -9.95
CA PRO A 36 2.78 12.35 -10.22
C PRO A 36 2.18 11.80 -8.92
N HIS A 37 0.86 11.57 -8.93
CA HIS A 37 0.14 11.15 -7.72
C HIS A 37 0.70 9.86 -7.09
N GLY A 38 1.17 8.91 -7.90
CA GLY A 38 1.76 7.66 -7.40
C GLY A 38 3.01 7.88 -6.55
N ASN A 39 3.88 8.82 -6.97
CA ASN A 39 5.09 9.19 -6.22
C ASN A 39 4.74 9.81 -4.86
N LEU A 40 3.72 10.67 -4.82
CA LEU A 40 3.22 11.23 -3.57
C LEU A 40 2.51 10.20 -2.69
N MET A 41 1.67 9.35 -3.27
CA MET A 41 0.85 8.39 -2.54
C MET A 41 1.71 7.28 -1.92
N VAL A 42 2.51 6.60 -2.74
CA VAL A 42 3.29 5.44 -2.30
C VAL A 42 4.66 5.87 -1.77
N GLY A 43 5.37 6.73 -2.53
CA GLY A 43 6.71 7.18 -2.16
C GLY A 43 6.72 8.07 -0.92
N ALA A 44 5.91 9.13 -0.92
CA ALA A 44 5.93 10.12 0.16
C ALA A 44 4.98 9.76 1.31
N PHE A 45 3.69 9.55 1.07
CA PHE A 45 2.71 9.30 2.12
C PHE A 45 2.94 7.94 2.81
N LEU A 46 2.79 6.83 2.10
CA LEU A 46 2.93 5.50 2.70
C LEU A 46 4.33 5.27 3.25
N GLY A 47 5.37 5.59 2.49
CA GLY A 47 6.76 5.48 2.94
C GLY A 47 7.05 6.29 4.21
N THR A 48 6.57 7.52 4.32
CA THR A 48 6.78 8.32 5.55
C THR A 48 5.99 7.75 6.73
N LEU A 49 4.73 7.36 6.51
CA LEU A 49 3.83 6.91 7.57
C LEU A 49 4.31 5.60 8.19
N ILE A 50 4.75 4.65 7.37
CA ILE A 50 5.27 3.35 7.84
C ILE A 50 6.54 3.55 8.66
N ILE A 51 7.51 4.36 8.22
CA ILE A 51 8.70 4.66 9.06
C ILE A 51 8.26 5.26 10.39
N PHE A 52 7.35 6.23 10.36
CA PHE A 52 6.86 6.90 11.56
C PHE A 52 6.22 5.91 12.54
N GLU A 53 5.32 5.05 12.07
CA GLU A 53 4.68 4.02 12.88
C GLU A 53 5.71 3.09 13.55
N ARG A 54 6.73 2.66 12.80
CA ARG A 54 7.76 1.77 13.35
C ARG A 54 8.68 2.49 14.34
N MET A 55 8.82 3.81 14.25
CA MET A 55 9.51 4.64 15.26
C MET A 55 8.70 4.80 16.55
N PHE A 56 7.37 4.69 16.50
CA PHE A 56 6.55 4.61 17.72
C PHE A 56 6.72 3.27 18.42
N ALA A 57 6.80 2.17 17.66
CA ALA A 57 6.99 0.84 18.22
C ALA A 57 8.38 0.64 18.83
N LEU A 58 9.44 1.19 18.21
CA LEU A 58 10.81 1.16 18.72
C LEU A 58 11.43 2.56 18.65
N PRO A 59 11.33 3.37 19.72
CA PRO A 59 11.77 4.77 19.68
C PRO A 59 13.29 4.91 19.73
N VAL A 60 13.92 5.08 18.57
CA VAL A 60 15.35 5.44 18.45
C VAL A 60 15.48 6.95 18.21
N LYS A 61 15.58 7.72 19.30
CA LYS A 61 15.47 9.20 19.29
C LYS A 61 16.37 9.90 18.25
N TRP A 62 17.59 9.42 18.05
CA TRP A 62 18.53 10.04 17.12
C TRP A 62 18.26 9.71 15.64
N LEU A 63 17.34 8.78 15.34
CA LEU A 63 16.84 8.45 13.99
C LEU A 63 15.49 9.09 13.68
N VAL A 64 14.98 10.00 14.53
CA VAL A 64 13.70 10.69 14.31
C VAL A 64 13.67 11.51 13.01
N TRP A 65 14.82 11.90 12.47
CA TRP A 65 14.93 12.61 11.20
C TRP A 65 14.59 11.74 9.97
N VAL A 66 14.73 10.41 10.07
CA VAL A 66 14.59 9.46 8.95
C VAL A 66 13.24 9.57 8.21
N PRO A 67 12.07 9.55 8.88
CA PRO A 67 10.78 9.69 8.20
C PRO A 67 10.63 11.04 7.47
N TYR A 68 11.22 12.12 8.02
CA TYR A 68 11.13 13.44 7.39
C TYR A 68 12.02 13.53 6.16
N ALA A 69 13.27 13.07 6.26
CA ALA A 69 14.18 13.02 5.13
C ALA A 69 13.62 12.12 4.00
N TRP A 70 12.98 11.00 4.36
CA TRP A 70 12.31 10.13 3.39
C TRP A 70 11.17 10.86 2.67
N GLY A 71 10.24 11.45 3.42
CA GLY A 71 9.10 12.15 2.84
C GLY A 71 9.50 13.35 1.98
N ILE A 72 10.48 14.13 2.42
CA ILE A 72 11.04 15.24 1.63
C ILE A 72 11.66 14.72 0.35
N SER A 73 12.46 13.64 0.41
CA SER A 73 13.04 13.04 -0.79
C SER A 73 11.96 12.65 -1.80
N ALA A 74 10.92 11.94 -1.38
CA ALA A 74 9.87 11.46 -2.27
C ALA A 74 9.04 12.60 -2.89
N ILE A 75 8.95 13.77 -2.26
CA ILE A 75 8.34 14.97 -2.84
C ILE A 75 9.27 15.59 -3.90
N LEU A 76 10.57 15.66 -3.62
CA LEU A 76 11.57 16.26 -4.51
C LEU A 76 11.89 15.43 -5.76
N ILE A 77 11.43 14.17 -5.83
CA ILE A 77 11.69 13.26 -6.95
C ILE A 77 11.45 13.90 -8.32
N HIS A 78 10.43 14.73 -8.45
CA HIS A 78 10.03 15.31 -9.73
C HIS A 78 10.89 16.51 -10.15
N LEU A 79 11.66 17.09 -9.23
CA LEU A 79 12.55 18.21 -9.54
C LEU A 79 13.83 17.78 -10.25
N GLY A 80 14.06 16.47 -10.45
CA GLY A 80 15.27 15.94 -11.08
C GLY A 80 16.57 16.22 -10.31
N SER A 81 16.47 16.83 -9.13
CA SER A 81 17.62 17.31 -8.36
C SER A 81 18.44 16.15 -7.79
N PRO A 82 19.79 16.22 -7.82
CA PRO A 82 20.65 15.28 -7.10
C PRO A 82 20.30 15.18 -5.60
N LEU A 83 19.75 16.26 -5.03
CA LEU A 83 19.30 16.32 -3.63
C LEU A 83 18.28 15.23 -3.30
N PHE A 84 17.37 14.90 -4.22
CA PHE A 84 16.42 13.81 -4.03
C PHE A 84 17.14 12.49 -3.75
N LYS A 85 18.08 12.11 -4.63
CA LYS A 85 18.81 10.84 -4.52
C LYS A 85 19.63 10.79 -3.24
N ILE A 86 20.29 11.89 -2.89
CA ILE A 86 21.08 12.01 -1.65
C ILE A 86 20.19 11.82 -0.43
N LEU A 87 19.09 12.58 -0.31
CA LEU A 87 18.17 12.47 0.82
C LEU A 87 17.54 11.08 0.91
N ASN A 88 17.18 10.47 -0.23
CA ASN A 88 16.60 9.15 -0.25
C ASN A 88 17.59 8.07 0.22
N ILE A 89 18.85 8.11 -0.26
CA ILE A 89 19.92 7.19 0.19
C ILE A 89 20.21 7.38 1.68
N VAL A 90 20.36 8.63 2.14
CA VAL A 90 20.60 8.93 3.56
C VAL A 90 19.45 8.42 4.43
N SER A 91 18.21 8.59 3.99
CA SER A 91 17.03 8.07 4.67
C SER A 91 16.99 6.54 4.67
N LEU A 92 17.34 5.90 3.55
CA LEU A 92 17.43 4.44 3.45
C LEU A 92 18.50 3.86 4.37
N LEU A 93 19.65 4.52 4.50
CA LEU A 93 20.71 4.15 5.44
C LEU A 93 20.21 4.29 6.90
N GLY A 94 19.60 5.42 7.24
CA GLY A 94 19.00 5.61 8.57
C GLY A 94 17.93 4.58 8.88
N TRP A 95 17.10 4.23 7.90
CA TRP A 95 16.11 3.16 7.99
C TRP A 95 16.78 1.80 8.20
N GLY A 96 17.82 1.48 7.44
CA GLY A 96 18.60 0.25 7.59
C GLY A 96 19.21 0.13 8.98
N ILE A 97 19.78 1.21 9.53
CA ILE A 97 20.30 1.23 10.90
C ILE A 97 19.17 0.97 11.90
N HIS A 98 18.01 1.61 11.74
CA HIS A 98 16.87 1.34 12.60
C HIS A 98 16.45 -0.14 12.53
N ARG A 99 16.33 -0.72 11.33
CA ARG A 99 15.97 -2.12 11.16
C ARG A 99 17.02 -3.05 11.77
N PHE A 100 18.30 -2.71 11.64
CA PHE A 100 19.37 -3.44 12.32
C PHE A 100 19.24 -3.39 13.85
N ILE A 101 18.92 -2.23 14.43
CA ILE A 101 18.64 -2.11 15.87
C ILE A 101 17.44 -2.99 16.25
N ALA A 102 16.35 -2.97 15.47
CA ALA A 102 15.21 -3.84 15.71
C ALA A 102 15.60 -5.33 15.71
N TYR A 103 16.44 -5.76 14.76
CA TYR A 103 17.01 -7.11 14.77
C TYR A 103 17.83 -7.38 16.05
N ARG A 104 18.67 -6.44 16.49
CA ARG A 104 19.50 -6.60 17.69
C ARG A 104 18.67 -6.66 18.98
N THR A 105 17.57 -5.92 19.04
CA THR A 105 16.66 -5.84 20.18
C THR A 105 15.77 -7.08 20.27
N PHE A 106 15.08 -7.42 19.18
CA PHE A 106 14.10 -8.51 19.17
C PHE A 106 14.70 -9.88 18.78
N LYS A 107 15.96 -9.93 18.34
CA LYS A 107 16.68 -11.14 17.88
C LYS A 107 15.93 -11.90 16.78
N HIS A 108 15.23 -11.17 15.91
CA HIS A 108 14.44 -11.72 14.81
C HIS A 108 14.80 -11.00 13.51
N ILE A 109 15.39 -11.72 12.56
CA ILE A 109 15.94 -11.12 11.34
C ILE A 109 14.91 -10.93 10.23
N TRP A 110 13.89 -11.80 10.14
CA TRP A 110 12.98 -11.84 9.00
C TRP A 110 12.24 -10.52 8.79
N ASN A 111 11.67 -9.95 9.86
CA ASN A 111 10.85 -8.74 9.70
C ASN A 111 11.68 -7.51 9.37
N PRO A 112 12.76 -7.20 10.12
CA PRO A 112 13.62 -6.09 9.75
C PRO A 112 14.25 -6.25 8.35
N LEU A 113 14.54 -7.48 7.92
CA LEU A 113 15.08 -7.75 6.58
C LEU A 113 14.04 -7.48 5.49
N VAL A 114 12.83 -8.03 5.61
CA VAL A 114 11.75 -7.80 4.63
C VAL A 114 11.42 -6.31 4.55
N GLU A 115 11.28 -5.64 5.70
CA GLU A 115 11.02 -4.21 5.74
C GLU A 115 12.18 -3.39 5.15
N PHE A 116 13.44 -3.76 5.38
CA PHE A 116 14.57 -3.08 4.75
C PHE A 116 14.57 -3.25 3.23
N LEU A 117 14.43 -4.49 2.74
CA LEU A 117 14.38 -4.80 1.31
C LEU A 117 13.17 -4.14 0.62
N ALA A 118 12.05 -4.00 1.33
CA ALA A 118 10.88 -3.28 0.85
C ALA A 118 11.21 -1.81 0.57
N TYR A 119 11.92 -1.12 1.46
CA TYR A 119 12.38 0.25 1.21
C TYR A 119 13.45 0.33 0.12
N VAL A 120 14.31 -0.69 -0.04
CA VAL A 120 15.23 -0.78 -1.19
C VAL A 120 14.45 -0.86 -2.50
N ALA A 121 13.41 -1.70 -2.58
CA ALA A 121 12.54 -1.81 -3.75
C ALA A 121 11.87 -0.48 -4.10
N LEU A 122 11.36 0.22 -3.08
CA LEU A 122 10.77 1.54 -3.25
C LEU A 122 11.81 2.59 -3.73
N SER A 123 13.00 2.63 -3.13
CA SER A 123 14.08 3.53 -3.56
C SER A 123 14.49 3.29 -5.00
N VAL A 124 14.71 2.03 -5.38
CA VAL A 124 15.08 1.65 -6.75
C VAL A 124 14.00 2.08 -7.74
N ALA A 125 12.72 1.84 -7.42
CA ALA A 125 11.59 2.26 -8.23
C ALA A 125 11.48 3.80 -8.36
N LEU A 126 11.73 4.53 -7.27
CA LEU A 126 11.73 6.00 -7.27
C LEU A 126 12.94 6.60 -8.01
N PHE A 127 14.03 5.85 -8.18
CA PHE A 127 15.22 6.33 -8.90
C PHE A 127 15.10 6.20 -10.42
N ARG A 128 14.09 5.47 -10.91
CA ARG A 128 13.76 5.41 -12.33
C ARG A 128 13.25 6.76 -12.81
N GLU A 129 13.46 7.04 -14.10
CA GLU A 129 12.92 8.24 -14.74
C GLU A 129 11.40 8.28 -14.58
N GLY A 130 10.84 9.41 -14.15
CA GLY A 130 9.42 9.54 -13.80
C GLY A 130 8.99 8.84 -12.49
N GLY A 131 9.89 8.13 -11.82
CA GLY A 131 9.64 7.37 -10.60
C GLY A 131 8.60 6.27 -10.81
N LEU A 132 7.63 6.17 -9.90
CA LEU A 132 6.55 5.19 -9.95
C LEU A 132 5.57 5.44 -11.11
N ALA A 133 5.58 6.63 -11.70
CA ALA A 133 4.74 6.94 -12.87
C ALA A 133 5.47 6.70 -14.20
N GLY A 134 6.78 6.44 -14.17
CA GLY A 134 7.60 6.33 -15.38
C GLY A 134 7.42 5.02 -16.14
N SER A 135 7.26 3.90 -15.42
CA SER A 135 7.05 2.59 -16.04
C SER A 135 6.20 1.66 -15.18
N VAL A 136 5.67 0.60 -15.79
CA VAL A 136 4.88 -0.42 -15.10
C VAL A 136 5.73 -1.16 -14.07
N GLU A 137 6.96 -1.50 -14.42
CA GLU A 137 7.92 -2.22 -13.58
C GLU A 137 8.30 -1.39 -12.35
N SER A 138 8.50 -0.07 -12.54
CA SER A 138 8.76 0.87 -11.46
C SER A 138 7.56 0.94 -10.51
N ALA A 139 6.34 1.06 -11.04
CA ALA A 139 5.13 1.07 -10.24
C ALA A 139 4.93 -0.24 -9.45
N LEU A 140 5.13 -1.41 -10.09
CA LEU A 140 5.00 -2.72 -9.46
C LEU A 140 6.05 -2.92 -8.37
N ALA A 141 7.28 -2.44 -8.56
CA ALA A 141 8.30 -2.44 -7.52
C ALA A 141 7.97 -1.47 -6.36
N GLY A 142 7.33 -0.33 -6.66
CA GLY A 142 6.80 0.56 -5.62
C GLY A 142 5.64 -0.08 -4.82
N PHE A 143 4.77 -0.85 -5.47
CA PHE A 143 3.71 -1.59 -4.79
C PHE A 143 4.24 -2.77 -3.97
N SER A 144 5.29 -3.45 -4.45
CA SER A 144 5.86 -4.61 -3.75
C SER A 144 6.36 -4.25 -2.36
N PHE A 145 6.85 -3.02 -2.18
CA PHE A 145 7.17 -2.44 -0.87
C PHE A 145 5.99 -2.54 0.10
N ALA A 146 4.85 -1.94 -0.25
CA ALA A 146 3.70 -1.86 0.65
C ALA A 146 3.11 -3.26 0.90
N ILE A 147 3.03 -4.08 -0.15
CA ILE A 147 2.57 -5.48 -0.04
C ILE A 147 3.47 -6.27 0.93
N ALA A 148 4.78 -6.13 0.83
CA ALA A 148 5.71 -6.86 1.67
C ALA A 148 5.69 -6.41 3.13
N VAL A 149 5.61 -5.09 3.38
CA VAL A 149 5.46 -4.54 4.74
C VAL A 149 4.14 -5.00 5.38
N ILE A 150 3.04 -4.96 4.63
CA ILE A 150 1.77 -5.47 5.12
C ILE A 150 1.86 -6.98 5.39
N GLY A 151 2.44 -7.74 4.45
CA GLY A 151 2.55 -9.19 4.55
C GLY A 151 3.35 -9.63 5.79
N VAL A 152 4.51 -9.01 6.04
CA VAL A 152 5.34 -9.34 7.20
C VAL A 152 4.64 -9.02 8.52
N GLU A 153 3.96 -7.87 8.62
CA GLU A 153 3.20 -7.49 9.82
C GLU A 153 2.10 -8.50 10.13
N ARG A 154 1.36 -8.96 9.11
CA ARG A 154 0.25 -9.92 9.30
C ARG A 154 0.73 -11.28 9.79
N ILE A 155 1.87 -11.75 9.30
CA ILE A 155 2.48 -13.00 9.76
C ILE A 155 3.03 -12.87 11.19
N GLU A 156 3.64 -11.73 11.52
CA GLU A 156 4.17 -11.43 12.86
C GLU A 156 3.08 -11.53 13.93
N LEU A 157 1.93 -10.89 13.69
CA LEU A 157 0.80 -10.86 14.62
C LEU A 157 0.16 -12.23 14.86
N THR A 158 0.40 -13.21 13.97
CA THR A 158 -0.37 -14.45 13.95
C THR A 158 0.36 -15.66 14.51
N LEU A 159 1.54 -15.99 13.95
CA LEU A 159 2.12 -17.33 14.13
C LEU A 159 3.30 -17.34 15.09
N GLY A 160 3.95 -16.19 15.28
CA GLY A 160 5.34 -16.16 15.74
C GLY A 160 6.27 -16.95 14.80
N PHE A 161 7.56 -16.69 14.87
CA PHE A 161 8.58 -17.20 13.92
C PHE A 161 8.81 -18.72 13.93
N LYS A 162 8.07 -19.48 14.75
CA LYS A 162 8.34 -20.90 15.01
C LYS A 162 7.73 -21.83 13.96
N LYS A 163 6.69 -21.41 13.23
CA LYS A 163 6.02 -22.27 12.24
C LYS A 163 6.76 -22.25 10.90
N VAL A 164 6.98 -23.44 10.31
CA VAL A 164 7.62 -23.59 8.99
C VAL A 164 6.86 -22.82 7.91
N SER A 165 5.53 -22.85 7.96
CA SER A 165 4.68 -22.12 7.02
C SER A 165 4.92 -20.60 7.04
N ALA A 166 5.19 -20.00 8.21
CA ALA A 166 5.56 -18.58 8.32
C ALA A 166 6.92 -18.29 7.64
N LYS A 167 7.90 -19.19 7.80
CA LYS A 167 9.22 -19.04 7.15
C LYS A 167 9.11 -19.10 5.62
N ILE A 168 8.23 -19.95 5.10
CA ILE A 168 7.95 -20.03 3.65
C ILE A 168 7.38 -18.71 3.15
N VAL A 169 6.46 -18.08 3.90
CA VAL A 169 5.91 -16.76 3.53
C VAL A 169 6.98 -15.68 3.59
N TYR A 170 7.84 -15.66 4.61
CA TYR A 170 8.96 -14.70 4.63
C TYR A 170 9.91 -14.88 3.44
N ALA A 171 10.24 -16.13 3.10
CA ALA A 171 11.07 -16.42 1.95
C ALA A 171 10.40 -15.98 0.63
N SER A 172 9.10 -16.23 0.46
CA SER A 172 8.38 -15.81 -0.74
C SER A 172 8.27 -14.27 -0.85
N LEU A 173 8.10 -13.56 0.27
CA LEU A 173 8.16 -12.10 0.32
C LEU A 173 9.53 -11.56 -0.09
N ILE A 174 10.62 -12.18 0.40
CA ILE A 174 11.99 -11.79 0.00
C ILE A 174 12.21 -12.04 -1.49
N ILE A 175 11.81 -13.20 -2.00
CA ILE A 175 11.90 -13.52 -3.44
C ILE A 175 11.12 -12.50 -4.26
N TYR A 176 9.88 -12.18 -3.85
CA TYR A 176 9.05 -11.19 -4.50
C TYR A 176 9.71 -9.80 -4.55
N LEU A 177 10.31 -9.36 -3.45
CA LEU A 177 11.04 -8.09 -3.38
C LEU A 177 12.29 -8.08 -4.25
N VAL A 178 13.12 -9.13 -4.17
CA VAL A 178 14.36 -9.24 -4.97
C VAL A 178 14.03 -9.26 -6.46
N VAL A 179 13.04 -10.04 -6.87
CA VAL A 179 12.57 -10.09 -8.26
C VAL A 179 12.06 -8.72 -8.70
N SER A 180 11.30 -8.01 -7.85
CA SER A 180 10.81 -6.67 -8.16
C SER A 180 11.95 -5.65 -8.31
N ILE A 181 12.97 -5.71 -7.44
CA ILE A 181 14.17 -4.86 -7.50
C ILE A 181 14.92 -5.09 -8.80
N ILE A 182 15.26 -6.35 -9.11
CA ILE A 182 15.99 -6.72 -10.31
C ILE A 182 15.20 -6.32 -11.55
N ASN A 183 13.88 -6.59 -11.57
CA ASN A 183 13.06 -6.25 -12.72
C ASN A 183 12.94 -4.73 -12.93
N SER A 184 12.86 -3.94 -11.86
CA SER A 184 12.86 -2.48 -11.95
C SER A 184 14.17 -1.92 -12.51
N LEU A 185 15.30 -2.58 -12.24
CA LEU A 185 16.61 -2.17 -12.75
C LEU A 185 16.84 -2.54 -14.22
N PHE A 186 16.39 -3.73 -14.62
CA PHE A 186 16.84 -4.36 -15.87
C PHE A 186 15.71 -4.75 -16.84
N TYR A 187 14.44 -4.58 -16.46
CA TYR A 187 13.27 -4.89 -17.31
C TYR A 187 13.26 -6.32 -17.89
N LEU A 188 13.66 -7.31 -17.08
CA LEU A 188 13.92 -8.67 -17.54
C LEU A 188 12.69 -9.57 -17.60
N LEU A 189 11.64 -9.22 -16.86
CA LEU A 189 10.50 -10.09 -16.60
C LEU A 189 9.19 -9.38 -16.94
N PRO A 190 8.27 -10.06 -17.63
CA PRO A 190 6.96 -9.51 -17.93
C PRO A 190 6.07 -9.54 -16.67
N PRO A 191 5.02 -8.68 -16.60
CA PRO A 191 4.12 -8.60 -15.44
C PRO A 191 3.51 -9.93 -15.00
N GLN A 192 3.31 -10.87 -15.93
CA GLN A 192 2.75 -12.20 -15.69
C GLN A 192 3.58 -13.00 -14.68
N VAL A 193 4.90 -12.98 -14.79
CA VAL A 193 5.80 -13.70 -13.88
C VAL A 193 5.69 -13.11 -12.47
N ILE A 194 5.66 -11.79 -12.36
CA ILE A 194 5.47 -11.09 -11.09
C ILE A 194 4.09 -11.41 -10.50
N GLY A 195 3.06 -11.51 -11.35
CA GLY A 195 1.70 -11.90 -10.97
C GLY A 195 1.63 -13.31 -10.36
N ILE A 196 2.33 -14.29 -10.94
CA ILE A 196 2.42 -15.65 -10.39
C ILE A 196 3.07 -15.63 -9.00
N ILE A 197 4.19 -14.94 -8.86
CA ILE A 197 4.88 -14.83 -7.55
C ILE A 197 3.97 -14.16 -6.52
N LEU A 198 3.30 -13.07 -6.91
CA LEU A 198 2.37 -12.35 -6.04
C LEU A 198 1.16 -13.20 -5.63
N LEU A 199 0.63 -14.02 -6.55
CA LEU A 199 -0.46 -14.95 -6.25
C LEU A 199 -0.03 -15.99 -5.22
N LEU A 200 1.17 -16.56 -5.35
CA LEU A 200 1.74 -17.50 -4.37
C LEU A 200 1.96 -16.84 -3.01
N VAL A 201 2.45 -15.59 -2.99
CA VAL A 201 2.54 -14.79 -1.76
C VAL A 201 1.16 -14.59 -1.14
N CYS A 202 0.16 -14.21 -1.93
CA CYS A 202 -1.22 -13.99 -1.46
C CYS A 202 -1.82 -15.26 -0.84
N ILE A 203 -1.69 -16.41 -1.52
CA ILE A 203 -2.15 -17.71 -1.00
C ILE A 203 -1.42 -18.04 0.30
N GLY A 204 -0.11 -17.83 0.36
CA GLY A 204 0.70 -18.00 1.56
C GLY A 204 0.21 -17.13 2.72
N LEU A 205 -0.12 -15.86 2.47
CA LEU A 205 -0.66 -14.95 3.49
C LEU A 205 -2.03 -15.42 3.99
N ILE A 206 -2.97 -15.74 3.10
CA ILE A 206 -4.32 -16.23 3.46
C ILE A 206 -4.22 -17.50 4.32
N TYR A 207 -3.36 -18.45 3.92
CA TYR A 207 -3.20 -19.72 4.62
C TYR A 207 -2.61 -19.54 6.04
N ASN A 208 -1.90 -18.44 6.29
CA ASN A 208 -1.17 -18.21 7.53
C ASN A 208 -1.74 -17.07 8.40
N ASP A 209 -2.80 -16.35 7.99
CA ASP A 209 -3.36 -15.23 8.75
C ASP A 209 -4.34 -15.68 9.86
N SER A 210 -4.14 -15.18 11.09
CA SER A 210 -4.90 -15.58 12.28
C SER A 210 -6.36 -15.24 12.16
N ALA A 211 -6.68 -14.05 11.66
CA ALA A 211 -8.05 -13.56 11.63
C ALA A 211 -8.89 -14.45 10.71
N ILE A 212 -8.28 -14.96 9.65
CA ILE A 212 -8.89 -15.92 8.73
C ILE A 212 -9.00 -17.31 9.38
N ILE A 213 -7.90 -17.86 9.89
CA ILE A 213 -7.85 -19.22 10.45
C ILE A 213 -8.68 -19.36 11.73
N ALA A 214 -8.60 -18.41 12.65
CA ALA A 214 -9.29 -18.45 13.94
C ALA A 214 -10.82 -18.55 13.76
N SER A 215 -11.33 -17.97 12.68
CA SER A 215 -12.75 -18.04 12.34
C SER A 215 -13.22 -19.40 11.84
N ALA A 216 -12.31 -20.22 11.30
CA ALA A 216 -12.61 -21.59 10.88
C ALA A 216 -12.47 -22.58 12.04
N LYS A 217 -11.60 -22.28 13.02
CA LYS A 217 -11.26 -23.22 14.11
C LYS A 217 -12.02 -22.99 15.42
N PHE A 218 -12.39 -21.75 15.75
CA PHE A 218 -13.03 -21.44 17.03
C PHE A 218 -14.52 -21.09 16.84
N LYS A 219 -15.40 -21.93 17.41
CA LYS A 219 -16.87 -21.74 17.46
C LYS A 219 -17.32 -20.72 18.53
N THR A 220 -16.39 -20.07 19.24
CA THR A 220 -16.73 -19.10 20.29
C THR A 220 -17.24 -17.79 19.68
N ALA A 221 -18.11 -17.09 20.42
CA ALA A 221 -18.66 -15.81 20.01
C ALA A 221 -17.52 -14.80 19.79
N GLN A 222 -17.28 -14.43 18.53
CA GLN A 222 -16.26 -13.43 18.19
C GLN A 222 -16.73 -12.03 18.60
N LEU A 223 -15.82 -11.25 19.21
CA LEU A 223 -16.03 -9.84 19.47
C LEU A 223 -16.38 -9.10 18.16
N PRO A 224 -17.25 -8.08 18.19
CA PRO A 224 -17.67 -7.34 16.98
C PRO A 224 -16.50 -6.79 16.15
N LEU A 225 -15.44 -6.33 16.82
CA LEU A 225 -14.23 -5.84 16.16
C LEU A 225 -13.48 -6.96 15.40
N HIS A 226 -13.40 -8.16 15.97
CA HIS A 226 -12.76 -9.30 15.31
C HIS A 226 -13.53 -9.73 14.05
N LYS A 227 -14.88 -9.74 14.12
CA LYS A 227 -15.72 -10.01 12.94
C LYS A 227 -15.48 -8.99 11.84
N PHE A 228 -15.46 -7.70 12.20
CA PHE A 228 -15.16 -6.62 11.26
C PHE A 228 -13.77 -6.79 10.62
N THR A 229 -12.72 -6.99 11.42
CA THR A 229 -11.36 -7.20 10.92
C THR A 229 -11.26 -8.42 10.00
N LYS A 230 -11.93 -9.53 10.32
CA LYS A 230 -11.97 -10.71 9.43
C LYS A 230 -12.58 -10.34 8.07
N GLU A 231 -13.76 -9.71 8.08
CA GLU A 231 -14.50 -9.32 6.87
C GLU A 231 -13.63 -8.41 5.98
N THR A 232 -13.04 -7.36 6.56
CA THR A 232 -12.21 -6.39 5.83
C THR A 232 -10.91 -7.02 5.31
N LEU A 233 -10.25 -7.89 6.07
CA LEU A 233 -9.05 -8.61 5.63
C LEU A 233 -9.35 -9.58 4.49
N THR A 234 -10.49 -10.27 4.54
CA THR A 234 -10.89 -11.17 3.46
C THR A 234 -11.07 -10.38 2.16
N ILE A 235 -11.74 -9.22 2.22
CA ILE A 235 -11.90 -8.34 1.05
C ILE A 235 -10.55 -7.85 0.54
N ALA A 236 -9.62 -7.46 1.43
CA ALA A 236 -8.28 -7.05 1.02
C ALA A 236 -7.55 -8.18 0.27
N TYR A 237 -7.56 -9.40 0.80
CA TYR A 237 -6.92 -10.54 0.14
C TYR A 237 -7.58 -10.92 -1.20
N LEU A 238 -8.90 -10.79 -1.32
CA LEU A 238 -9.59 -10.98 -2.59
C LEU A 238 -9.12 -9.97 -3.63
N TRP A 239 -8.91 -8.71 -3.25
CA TRP A 239 -8.34 -7.70 -4.15
C TRP A 239 -6.89 -7.98 -4.53
N LEU A 240 -6.07 -8.45 -3.58
CA LEU A 240 -4.69 -8.83 -3.87
C LEU A 240 -4.65 -10.00 -4.87
N MET A 241 -5.47 -11.03 -4.64
CA MET A 241 -5.62 -12.16 -5.54
C MET A 241 -6.12 -11.71 -6.91
N PHE A 242 -7.16 -10.88 -6.97
CA PHE A 242 -7.68 -10.30 -8.21
C PHE A 242 -6.61 -9.54 -8.99
N SER A 243 -5.81 -8.70 -8.31
CA SER A 243 -4.72 -7.97 -8.95
C SER A 243 -3.62 -8.90 -9.49
N SER A 244 -3.28 -9.96 -8.76
CA SER A 244 -2.28 -10.94 -9.22
C SER A 244 -2.76 -11.72 -10.45
N ILE A 245 -4.05 -12.06 -10.51
CA ILE A 245 -4.67 -12.67 -11.69
C ILE A 245 -4.69 -11.67 -12.85
N GLY A 246 -5.02 -10.40 -12.60
CA GLY A 246 -4.95 -9.34 -13.61
C GLY A 246 -3.54 -9.16 -14.19
N MET A 247 -2.50 -9.35 -13.39
CA MET A 247 -1.10 -9.36 -13.86
C MET A 247 -0.77 -10.60 -14.68
N ILE A 248 -1.26 -11.79 -14.29
CA ILE A 248 -1.11 -13.03 -15.07
C ILE A 248 -1.81 -12.92 -16.42
N LEU A 249 -2.96 -12.25 -16.46
CA LEU A 249 -3.77 -12.01 -17.66
C LEU A 249 -3.44 -10.67 -18.34
N TRP A 250 -2.27 -10.08 -18.05
CA TRP A 250 -1.94 -8.73 -18.51
C TRP A 250 -2.10 -8.54 -20.02
N SER A 251 -1.63 -9.52 -20.81
CA SER A 251 -1.73 -9.52 -22.27
C SER A 251 -3.18 -9.50 -22.78
N GLN A 252 -4.11 -10.12 -22.06
CA GLN A 252 -5.51 -10.24 -22.45
C GLN A 252 -6.30 -8.96 -22.18
N ILE A 253 -5.83 -8.13 -21.25
CA ILE A 253 -6.46 -6.86 -20.86
C ILE A 253 -5.54 -5.66 -21.08
N GLN A 254 -4.56 -5.76 -21.97
CA GLN A 254 -3.41 -4.84 -22.07
C GLN A 254 -3.81 -3.35 -22.11
N ALA A 255 -4.89 -3.00 -22.83
CA ALA A 255 -5.38 -1.63 -22.95
C ALA A 255 -5.79 -1.00 -21.61
N VAL A 256 -6.21 -1.81 -20.64
CA VAL A 256 -6.76 -1.38 -19.33
C VAL A 256 -5.99 -1.96 -18.15
N ALA A 257 -5.05 -2.87 -18.40
CA ALA A 257 -4.35 -3.68 -17.40
C ALA A 257 -3.72 -2.81 -16.31
N LYS A 258 -3.07 -1.71 -16.71
CA LYS A 258 -2.42 -0.78 -15.78
C LYS A 258 -3.41 -0.22 -14.76
N ASP A 259 -4.51 0.36 -15.23
CA ASP A 259 -5.48 1.00 -14.34
C ASP A 259 -6.19 -0.04 -13.46
N VAL A 260 -6.60 -1.17 -14.04
CA VAL A 260 -7.25 -2.27 -13.32
C VAL A 260 -6.34 -2.81 -12.21
N VAL A 261 -5.10 -3.18 -12.53
CA VAL A 261 -4.16 -3.77 -11.56
C VAL A 261 -3.76 -2.75 -10.51
N PHE A 262 -3.42 -1.52 -10.88
CA PHE A 262 -2.90 -0.54 -9.93
C PHE A 262 -3.96 -0.09 -8.93
N HIS A 263 -5.21 0.09 -9.36
CA HIS A 263 -6.29 0.44 -8.43
C HIS A 263 -6.75 -0.77 -7.60
N SER A 264 -6.66 -2.00 -8.14
CA SER A 264 -6.91 -3.21 -7.35
C SER A 264 -5.86 -3.40 -6.24
N ILE A 265 -4.59 -3.10 -6.51
CA ILE A 265 -3.54 -3.13 -5.47
C ILE A 265 -3.69 -1.93 -4.52
N GLY A 266 -3.73 -0.71 -5.06
CA GLY A 266 -3.76 0.52 -4.28
C GLY A 266 -5.04 0.65 -3.46
N LEU A 267 -6.17 0.87 -4.12
CA LEU A 267 -7.46 1.08 -3.45
C LEU A 267 -8.03 -0.23 -2.89
N GLY A 268 -7.96 -1.30 -3.69
CA GLY A 268 -8.55 -2.60 -3.33
C GLY A 268 -7.81 -3.31 -2.21
N PHE A 269 -6.49 -3.43 -2.27
CA PHE A 269 -5.72 -4.12 -1.23
C PHE A 269 -5.17 -3.16 -0.16
N ILE A 270 -4.28 -2.23 -0.52
CA ILE A 270 -3.52 -1.41 0.43
C ILE A 270 -4.47 -0.53 1.27
N PHE A 271 -5.38 0.23 0.64
CA PHE A 271 -6.31 1.07 1.39
C PHE A 271 -7.31 0.25 2.21
N THR A 272 -7.76 -0.91 1.72
CA THR A 272 -8.58 -1.81 2.53
C THR A 272 -7.83 -2.30 3.77
N MET A 273 -6.53 -2.60 3.65
CA MET A 273 -5.69 -2.94 4.80
C MET A 273 -5.55 -1.77 5.78
N ILE A 274 -5.34 -0.55 5.28
CA ILE A 274 -5.30 0.66 6.11
C ILE A 274 -6.62 0.85 6.87
N LEU A 275 -7.76 0.74 6.20
CA LEU A 275 -9.08 0.88 6.83
C LEU A 275 -9.34 -0.22 7.87
N SER A 276 -8.92 -1.45 7.57
CA SER A 276 -9.01 -2.61 8.47
C SER A 276 -8.18 -2.41 9.74
N HIS A 277 -6.98 -1.87 9.61
CA HIS A 277 -6.03 -1.68 10.71
C HIS A 277 -6.16 -0.33 11.42
N ALA A 278 -6.83 0.67 10.85
CA ALA A 278 -6.96 2.00 11.44
C ALA A 278 -7.37 2.00 12.93
N PRO A 279 -8.33 1.17 13.40
CA PRO A 279 -8.69 1.15 14.82
C PRO A 279 -7.58 0.61 15.71
N ILE A 280 -6.73 -0.28 15.20
CA ILE A 280 -5.61 -0.86 15.95
C ILE A 280 -4.47 0.14 16.03
N VAL A 281 -4.11 0.77 14.90
CA VAL A 281 -3.00 1.74 14.81
C VAL A 281 -3.32 3.03 15.55
N ILE A 282 -4.56 3.54 15.43
CA ILE A 282 -4.99 4.71 16.19
C ILE A 282 -5.11 4.36 17.68
N GLY A 283 -5.59 3.16 17.99
CA GLY A 283 -5.71 2.67 19.36
C GLY A 283 -4.37 2.56 20.09
N SER A 284 -3.33 2.06 19.42
CA SER A 284 -1.98 2.01 19.99
C SER A 284 -1.42 3.41 20.29
N THR A 285 -1.72 4.40 19.45
CA THR A 285 -1.32 5.80 19.66
C THR A 285 -2.02 6.40 20.89
N PHE A 286 -3.30 6.07 21.11
CA PHE A 286 -4.05 6.54 22.30
C PHE A 286 -3.92 5.63 23.52
N ALA A 287 -3.17 4.52 23.42
CA ALA A 287 -3.13 3.45 24.41
C ALA A 287 -4.54 2.98 24.88
N LYS A 288 -5.50 2.93 23.94
CA LYS A 288 -6.90 2.58 24.20
C LYS A 288 -7.46 1.72 23.06
N MET A 289 -8.43 0.87 23.35
CA MET A 289 -9.21 0.16 22.33
C MET A 289 -10.51 0.91 22.01
N PRO A 290 -10.99 0.86 20.75
CA PRO A 290 -12.25 1.48 20.38
C PRO A 290 -13.42 0.81 21.13
N LYS A 291 -14.36 1.60 21.64
CA LYS A 291 -15.54 1.12 22.37
C LYS A 291 -16.54 0.37 21.49
N ARG A 292 -16.52 0.65 20.19
CA ARG A 292 -17.40 0.06 19.17
C ARG A 292 -16.64 -0.17 17.86
N PRO A 293 -17.04 -1.15 17.04
CA PRO A 293 -16.44 -1.35 15.73
C PRO A 293 -16.65 -0.13 14.83
N PRO A 294 -15.77 0.10 13.84
CA PRO A 294 -15.94 1.15 12.84
C PRO A 294 -17.21 0.97 12.00
N SER A 295 -17.63 2.04 11.34
CA SER A 295 -18.78 2.04 10.43
C SER A 295 -18.57 1.11 9.24
N ARG A 296 -19.32 0.00 9.23
CA ARG A 296 -19.41 -0.92 8.07
C ARG A 296 -19.94 -0.22 6.82
N LEU A 297 -20.89 0.70 6.98
CA LEU A 297 -21.45 1.47 5.86
C LEU A 297 -20.36 2.24 5.12
N LEU A 298 -19.53 3.01 5.84
CA LEU A 298 -18.45 3.78 5.23
C LEU A 298 -17.39 2.86 4.60
N PHE A 299 -17.06 1.74 5.25
CA PHE A 299 -16.17 0.75 4.67
C PHE A 299 -16.71 0.20 3.34
N TYR A 300 -17.97 -0.24 3.29
CA TYR A 300 -18.56 -0.79 2.07
C TYR A 300 -18.81 0.25 0.98
N LEU A 301 -19.07 1.52 1.34
CA LEU A 301 -19.09 2.61 0.38
C LEU A 301 -17.72 2.79 -0.29
N PHE A 302 -16.63 2.71 0.48
CA PHE A 302 -15.28 2.75 -0.10
C PHE A 302 -15.07 1.57 -1.06
N GLN A 303 -15.44 0.35 -0.66
CA GLN A 303 -15.32 -0.84 -1.52
C GLN A 303 -16.17 -0.75 -2.78
N LEU A 304 -17.40 -0.21 -2.67
CA LEU A 304 -18.28 0.00 -3.81
C LEU A 304 -17.64 0.95 -4.82
N MET A 305 -17.01 2.03 -4.36
CA MET A 305 -16.29 2.94 -5.25
C MET A 305 -15.10 2.24 -5.94
N THR A 306 -14.39 1.34 -5.24
CA THR A 306 -13.31 0.54 -5.84
C THR A 306 -13.84 -0.41 -6.91
N VAL A 307 -14.97 -1.08 -6.66
CA VAL A 307 -15.62 -1.96 -7.64
C VAL A 307 -16.04 -1.15 -8.86
N VAL A 308 -16.75 -0.03 -8.68
CA VAL A 308 -17.17 0.84 -9.79
C VAL A 308 -15.96 1.32 -10.59
N ARG A 309 -14.88 1.73 -9.91
CA ARG A 309 -13.62 2.18 -10.54
C ARG A 309 -13.05 1.09 -11.47
N VAL A 310 -12.84 -0.11 -10.94
CA VAL A 310 -12.21 -1.22 -11.67
C VAL A 310 -13.12 -1.78 -12.76
N SER A 311 -14.42 -1.92 -12.48
CA SER A 311 -15.40 -2.40 -13.47
C SER A 311 -15.55 -1.42 -14.63
N ALA A 312 -15.54 -0.11 -14.38
CA ALA A 312 -15.60 0.88 -15.45
C ALA A 312 -14.35 0.84 -16.34
N ASP A 313 -13.15 0.60 -15.77
CA ASP A 313 -11.93 0.40 -16.56
C ASP A 313 -12.01 -0.89 -17.40
N LEU A 314 -12.50 -2.00 -16.86
CA LEU A 314 -12.68 -3.26 -17.61
C LEU A 314 -13.71 -3.17 -18.74
N LEU A 315 -14.78 -2.40 -18.54
CA LEU A 315 -15.90 -2.29 -19.46
C LEU A 315 -15.77 -1.10 -20.43
N VAL A 316 -14.63 -0.42 -20.48
CA VAL A 316 -14.44 0.79 -21.28
C VAL A 316 -14.82 0.62 -22.75
N ALA A 317 -14.57 -0.56 -23.34
CA ALA A 317 -14.92 -0.85 -24.74
C ALA A 317 -16.43 -0.77 -25.01
N ASN A 318 -17.27 -1.03 -24.00
CA ASN A 318 -18.72 -1.03 -24.11
C ASN A 318 -19.38 0.19 -23.45
N LEU A 319 -18.71 0.80 -22.46
CA LEU A 319 -19.30 1.80 -21.55
C LEU A 319 -18.37 3.01 -21.37
N VAL A 320 -17.99 3.66 -22.48
CA VAL A 320 -17.04 4.79 -22.49
C VAL A 320 -17.49 5.95 -21.61
N GLU A 321 -18.78 6.32 -21.63
CA GLU A 321 -19.30 7.42 -20.79
C GLU A 321 -19.14 7.12 -19.29
N ILE A 322 -19.50 5.91 -18.86
CA ILE A 322 -19.33 5.48 -17.47
C ILE A 322 -17.85 5.48 -17.11
N TRP A 323 -16.98 5.04 -18.00
CA TRP A 323 -15.53 5.15 -17.82
C TRP A 323 -15.10 6.61 -17.64
N ILE A 324 -15.51 7.55 -18.50
CA ILE A 324 -15.14 8.97 -18.41
C ILE A 324 -15.49 9.54 -17.02
N TRP A 325 -16.74 9.40 -16.59
CA TRP A 325 -17.23 10.00 -15.34
C TRP A 325 -16.73 9.28 -14.09
N SER A 326 -16.64 7.94 -14.11
CA SER A 326 -16.25 7.16 -12.94
C SER A 326 -14.88 7.53 -12.40
N GLY A 327 -13.96 8.01 -13.24
CA GLY A 327 -12.57 8.27 -12.86
C GLY A 327 -12.45 9.25 -11.70
N TRP A 328 -12.87 10.49 -11.92
CA TRP A 328 -12.74 11.55 -10.92
C TRP A 328 -13.82 11.47 -9.83
N ILE A 329 -15.03 11.00 -10.16
CA ILE A 329 -16.13 10.82 -9.19
C ILE A 329 -15.73 9.79 -8.15
N THR A 330 -15.33 8.59 -8.58
CA THR A 330 -14.92 7.56 -7.62
C THR A 330 -13.70 8.03 -6.84
N GLY A 331 -12.69 8.63 -7.48
CA GLY A 331 -11.51 9.17 -6.78
C GLY A 331 -11.88 10.16 -5.66
N THR A 332 -12.82 11.07 -5.94
CA THR A 332 -13.34 12.03 -4.95
C THR A 332 -14.11 11.34 -3.83
N LEU A 333 -15.00 10.41 -4.17
CA LEU A 333 -15.81 9.68 -3.19
C LEU A 333 -14.97 8.74 -2.31
N HIS A 334 -13.90 8.13 -2.84
CA HIS A 334 -12.93 7.38 -2.03
C HIS A 334 -12.31 8.29 -0.97
N PHE A 335 -11.88 9.50 -1.33
CA PHE A 335 -11.27 10.45 -0.40
C PHE A 335 -12.24 10.91 0.69
N VAL A 336 -13.44 11.36 0.29
CA VAL A 336 -14.48 11.78 1.24
C VAL A 336 -14.83 10.64 2.19
N THR A 337 -15.06 9.44 1.66
CA THR A 337 -15.42 8.26 2.46
C THR A 337 -14.27 7.85 3.39
N PHE A 338 -13.02 7.91 2.93
CA PHE A 338 -11.84 7.66 3.76
C PHE A 338 -11.77 8.63 4.94
N VAL A 339 -11.91 9.94 4.70
CA VAL A 339 -11.89 10.96 5.76
C VAL A 339 -13.02 10.73 6.76
N LEU A 340 -14.26 10.51 6.27
CA LEU A 340 -15.41 10.21 7.13
C LEU A 340 -15.19 8.94 7.95
N TYR A 341 -14.57 7.91 7.37
CA TYR A 341 -14.25 6.67 8.07
C TYR A 341 -13.23 6.91 9.18
N ILE A 342 -12.12 7.62 8.91
CA ILE A 342 -11.13 7.95 9.94
C ILE A 342 -11.74 8.79 11.06
N LEU A 343 -12.58 9.76 10.75
CA LEU A 343 -13.32 10.53 11.76
C LEU A 343 -14.28 9.66 12.58
N ASN A 344 -14.93 8.68 11.95
CA ASN A 344 -15.78 7.70 12.63
C ASN A 344 -14.96 6.80 13.59
N VAL A 345 -13.77 6.36 13.17
CA VAL A 345 -12.83 5.62 14.01
C VAL A 345 -12.39 6.47 15.19
N LEU A 346 -12.00 7.73 15.01
CA LEU A 346 -11.64 8.62 16.11
C LEU A 346 -12.81 8.81 17.10
N LYS A 347 -14.04 8.92 16.60
CA LYS A 347 -15.27 8.99 17.41
C LYS A 347 -15.62 7.68 18.13
N SER A 348 -15.01 6.54 17.81
CA SER A 348 -15.24 5.28 18.52
C SER A 348 -14.38 5.13 19.78
N PHE A 349 -13.38 5.99 19.98
CA PHE A 349 -12.56 6.03 21.20
C PHE A 349 -13.10 6.98 22.28
N LYS A 350 -13.92 7.95 21.89
CA LYS A 350 -14.71 8.79 22.81
C LYS A 350 -15.86 7.95 23.37
#